data_AF-H1ZXX4-F1
#
_entry.id   AF-H1ZXX4-F1
#
_cell.length_a   1.000
_cell.length_b   1.000
_cell.length_c   1.000
_cell.angle_alpha   90.00
_cell.angle_beta   90.00
_cell.angle_gamma   90.00
#
_symmetry.space_group_name_H-M   'P 1'
#
loop_
_entity.id
_entity.type
_entity.pdbx_description
1 polymer ?
#
loop_
_entity_poly.entity_id
_entity_poly.type
_entity_poly.pdbx_seq_one_letter_code
_entity_poly.pdbx_strand_id
1 'polypeptide(L)' 'MKILLTIFIYLLTAFQSANAGGIPYTFNQKILQGKVIRVLDGDTIEIKTLPAKIVVYEVPIRVRLLTSSTP' A
#
# COMPACT_ATOMS: atom_id res chain seq x y z
N MET A 1 28.28 -33.69 1.14
CA MET A 1 26.93 -33.42 1.72
C MET A 1 26.61 -31.93 1.91
N LYS A 2 27.57 -31.07 2.27
CA LYS A 2 27.32 -29.62 2.44
C LYS A 2 26.86 -28.90 1.16
N ILE A 3 27.48 -29.18 0.01
CA ILE A 3 27.19 -28.44 -1.24
C ILE A 3 25.76 -28.65 -1.75
N LEU A 4 25.25 -29.89 -1.65
CA LEU A 4 23.90 -30.25 -2.08
C LEU A 4 22.84 -29.58 -1.20
N LEU A 5 23.10 -29.53 0.11
CA LEU A 5 22.21 -28.86 1.07
C LEU A 5 22.13 -27.35 0.79
N THR A 6 23.25 -26.70 0.50
CA THR A 6 23.29 -25.27 0.14
C THR A 6 22.49 -24.99 -1.12
N ILE A 7 22.65 -25.81 -2.17
CA ILE A 7 21.91 -25.67 -3.43
C ILE A 7 20.41 -25.86 -3.19
N PHE A 8 20.03 -26.86 -2.41
CA PHE A 8 18.63 -27.13 -2.08
C PHE A 8 17.97 -25.96 -1.31
N ILE A 9 18.65 -25.40 -0.31
CA ILE A 9 18.17 -24.23 0.44
C ILE A 9 18.05 -23.01 -0.47
N TYR A 10 19.03 -22.79 -1.35
CA TYR A 10 19.02 -21.68 -2.30
C TYR A 10 17.84 -21.77 -3.28
N LEU A 11 17.56 -22.97 -3.81
CA LEU A 11 16.39 -23.21 -4.66
C LEU A 11 15.09 -22.98 -3.89
N LEU A 12 14.97 -23.53 -2.68
CA LEU A 12 13.76 -23.40 -1.86
C LEU A 12 13.45 -21.93 -1.53
N THR A 13 14.46 -21.14 -1.19
CA THR A 13 14.31 -19.70 -0.93
C THR A 13 13.91 -18.93 -2.19
N ALA A 14 14.47 -19.26 -3.36
CA ALA A 14 14.07 -18.68 -4.64
C ALA A 14 12.61 -19.01 -5.00
N PHE A 15 12.16 -20.26 -4.81
CA PHE A 15 10.77 -20.65 -5.06
C PHE A 15 9.79 -19.99 -4.09
N GLN A 16 10.16 -19.83 -2.81
CA GLN A 16 9.35 -19.07 -1.85
C GLN A 16 9.27 -17.59 -2.22
N SER A 17 10.33 -16.99 -2.75
CA SER A 17 10.29 -15.58 -3.18
C SER A 17 9.37 -15.35 -4.39
N ALA A 18 9.30 -16.31 -5.32
CA ALA A 18 8.39 -16.26 -6.46
C ALA A 18 6.93 -16.50 -6.05
N ASN A 19 6.70 -17.39 -5.07
CA ASN A 19 5.36 -17.69 -4.54
C ASN A 19 4.89 -16.67 -3.48
N ALA A 20 5.81 -15.89 -2.89
CA ALA A 20 5.51 -14.69 -2.12
C ALA A 20 5.19 -13.49 -3.03
N GLY A 21 5.01 -13.72 -4.33
CA GLY A 21 4.39 -12.82 -5.30
C GLY A 21 2.91 -12.52 -5.02
N GLY A 22 2.53 -12.44 -3.74
CA GLY A 22 1.61 -11.39 -3.35
C GLY A 22 2.26 -10.09 -3.79
N ILE A 23 1.63 -9.44 -4.76
CA ILE A 23 2.01 -8.15 -5.33
C ILE A 23 2.72 -7.35 -4.23
N PRO A 24 4.01 -7.01 -4.35
CA PRO A 24 4.53 -5.98 -3.50
C PRO A 24 3.73 -4.75 -3.92
N TYR A 25 2.72 -4.41 -3.14
CA TYR A 25 2.28 -3.03 -3.02
C TYR A 25 3.46 -2.31 -2.39
N THR A 26 4.55 -2.19 -3.16
CA THR A 26 5.62 -1.24 -2.96
C THR A 26 4.88 0.07 -2.98
N PHE A 27 4.56 0.50 -1.76
CA PHE A 27 3.73 1.62 -1.41
C PHE A 27 4.49 2.89 -1.80
N ASN A 28 4.59 3.13 -3.11
CA ASN A 28 4.74 4.47 -3.68
C ASN A 28 3.39 5.21 -3.63
N GLN A 29 2.48 4.79 -2.75
CA GLN A 29 1.40 5.66 -2.30
C GLN A 29 2.05 6.70 -1.39
N LYS A 30 2.30 7.88 -1.95
CA LYS A 30 2.56 9.08 -1.16
C LYS A 30 1.41 9.22 -0.16
N ILE A 31 1.65 8.85 1.10
CA ILE A 31 0.64 8.90 2.15
C ILE A 31 0.28 10.37 2.35
N LEU A 32 -0.89 10.76 1.88
CA LEU A 32 -1.42 12.11 2.06
C LEU A 32 -1.97 12.19 3.49
N GLN A 33 -1.32 12.97 4.34
CA GLN A 33 -1.87 13.32 5.64
C GLN A 33 -2.90 14.42 5.46
N GLY A 34 -4.06 14.26 6.10
CA GLY A 34 -5.17 15.19 5.93
C GLY A 34 -6.18 15.06 7.06
N LYS A 35 -7.01 16.10 7.21
CA LYS A 35 -8.16 16.10 8.11
C LYS A 35 -9.42 15.86 7.30
N VAL A 36 -10.25 14.92 7.75
CA VAL A 36 -11.58 14.73 7.17
C VAL A 36 -12.43 15.95 7.52
N ILE A 37 -13.04 16.55 6.50
CA ILE A 37 -13.89 17.75 6.66
C ILE A 37 -15.37 17.46 6.44
N ARG A 38 -15.70 16.42 5.65
CA ARG A 38 -17.08 16.04 5.32
C ARG A 38 -17.12 14.59 4.86
N VAL A 39 -18.21 13.90 5.18
CA VAL A 39 -18.59 12.62 4.56
C VAL A 39 -19.69 12.91 3.56
N LEU A 40 -19.52 12.51 2.31
CA LEU A 40 -20.52 12.70 1.25
C LEU A 40 -21.46 11.51 1.20
N ASP A 41 -20.89 10.32 1.07
CA ASP A 41 -21.59 9.03 1.00
C ASP A 41 -20.88 8.01 1.90
N GLY A 42 -21.50 6.84 2.12
CA GLY A 42 -20.96 5.81 3.00
C GLY A 42 -19.55 5.31 2.64
N ASP A 43 -19.13 5.50 1.39
CA ASP A 43 -17.80 5.16 0.89
C ASP A 43 -16.98 6.37 0.41
N THR A 44 -17.49 7.61 0.51
CA THR A 44 -16.88 8.80 -0.11
C THR A 44 -16.72 9.94 0.89
N ILE A 45 -15.50 10.47 1.03
CA ILE A 45 -15.14 11.50 2.00
C ILE A 45 -14.39 12.67 1.35
N GLU A 46 -14.53 13.86 1.93
CA GLU A 46 -13.72 15.04 1.60
C GLU A 46 -12.63 15.23 2.67
N ILE A 47 -11.40 15.36 2.20
CA ILE A 47 -10.20 15.49 3.02
C ILE A 47 -9.50 16.79 2.64
N LYS A 48 -9.17 17.60 3.65
CA LYS A 48 -8.25 18.73 3.49
C LYS A 48 -6.85 18.27 3.88
N THR A 49 -5.91 18.29 2.94
CA THR A 49 -4.53 17.86 3.18
C THR A 49 -3.84 18.79 4.17
N LEU A 50 -3.04 18.20 5.06
CA LEU A 50 -2.21 18.94 6.00
C LEU A 50 -0.82 19.20 5.39
N PRO A 51 -0.13 20.28 5.78
CA PRO A 51 1.23 20.56 5.35
C PRO A 51 2.19 19.50 5.92
N ALA A 52 2.42 18.43 5.17
CA ALA A 52 3.43 17.43 5.46
C ALA A 52 4.57 17.57 4.44
N LYS A 53 5.44 18.56 4.63
CA LYS A 53 6.65 18.85 3.80
C LYS A 53 6.40 18.97 2.27
N ILE A 54 5.15 18.96 1.83
CA ILE A 54 4.70 18.86 0.44
C ILE A 54 3.41 19.68 0.31
N VAL A 55 3.23 20.32 -0.85
CA VAL A 55 2.10 21.13 -1.33
C VAL A 55 0.79 20.81 -0.60
N VAL A 56 0.32 21.79 0.18
CA VAL A 56 -1.04 21.82 0.73
C VAL A 56 -1.98 22.13 -0.42
N TYR A 57 -2.96 21.26 -0.66
CA TYR A 57 -4.06 21.63 -1.55
C TYR A 57 -5.00 22.57 -0.80
N GLU A 58 -5.16 23.79 -1.32
CA GLU A 58 -6.15 24.74 -0.81
C GLU A 58 -7.57 24.21 -0.95
N VAL A 59 -7.80 23.38 -1.98
CA VAL A 59 -9.08 22.74 -2.30
C VAL A 59 -9.17 21.36 -1.65
N PRO A 60 -10.29 21.02 -0.96
CA PRO A 60 -10.51 19.67 -0.44
C PRO A 60 -10.55 18.60 -1.54
N ILE A 61 -9.95 17.46 -1.26
CA ILE A 61 -9.90 16.31 -2.16
C ILE A 61 -11.02 15.33 -1.79
N ARG A 62 -11.72 14.81 -2.80
CA ARG A 62 -12.70 13.72 -2.64
C ARG A 62 -12.03 12.37 -2.82
N VAL A 63 -12.21 11.49 -1.83
CA VAL A 63 -11.62 10.16 -1.82
C VAL A 63 -12.72 9.13 -1.63
N ARG A 64 -12.68 8.06 -2.42
CA ARG A 64 -13.55 6.90 -2.27
C ARG A 64 -12.78 5.75 -1.61
N LEU A 65 -13.38 5.13 -0.60
CA LEU A 65 -12.80 4.01 0.13
C LEU A 65 -12.80 2.77 -0.79
N LEU A 66 -11.61 2.20 -0.99
CA LEU A 66 -11.44 0.92 -1.68
C LEU A 66 -11.34 -0.17 -0.65
N THR A 67 -12.26 -1.14 -0.69
CA THR A 67 -12.17 -2.35 0.13
C THR A 67 -11.36 -3.39 -0.61
N SER A 68 -10.31 -3.93 0.01
CA SER A 68 -9.70 -5.18 -0.48
C SER A 68 -10.65 -6.31 -0.16
N SER A 69 -11.45 -6.75 -1.13
CA SER A 69 -12.22 -7.98 -1.00
C SER A 69 -11.25 -9.15 -1.14
N THR A 70 -10.70 -9.61 -0.01
CA THR A 70 -9.98 -10.89 0.05
C THR A 70 -10.55 -11.64 1.25
N PRO A 71 -11.23 -12.79 1.02
CA PRO A 71 -11.88 -13.56 2.08
C PRO A 71 -10.91 -14.16 3.08
#